data_AF-A0A6V7I5T0-F1
#
_entry.id   AF-A0A6V7I5T0-F1
#
_cell.length_a   1.000
_cell.length_b   1.000
_cell.length_c   1.000
_cell.angle_alpha   90.00
_cell.angle_beta   90.00
_cell.angle_gamma   90.00
#
_symmetry.space_group_name_H-M   'P 1'
#
loop_
_entity.id
_entity.type
_entity.pdbx_description
1 polymer ?
#
loop_
_entity_poly.entity_id
_entity_poly.type
_entity_poly.pdbx_seq_one_letter_code
_entity_poly.pdbx_strand_id
1 'polypeptide(L)'
;MSPLKPPNPCKVSVINKTEVNLNFTWKISNIMNRPHKKGDRIESESFSSGLDYGDEWCLLCYPHGITEEDGDRVGIYILLKSSKKPIINAKFEVAVIDHCDDEYGERTIKCTSKVHPFAPGDDRGFSSFINRDELLDILIIFEGLLIISCNLTIVEENDMRIDPKPQASVTLANQLGIFF
;
A
#
# COMPACT_ATOMS: atom_id res chain seq x y z
N MET A 1 -26.39 -37.33 36.49
CA MET A 1 -26.32 -36.55 35.25
C MET A 1 -25.63 -35.23 35.58
N SER A 2 -24.42 -35.02 35.08
CA SER A 2 -23.67 -33.78 35.32
C SER A 2 -24.20 -32.66 34.40
N PRO A 3 -24.27 -31.40 34.83
CA PRO A 3 -24.68 -30.31 33.95
C PRO A 3 -23.70 -30.17 32.78
N LEU A 4 -24.22 -30.08 31.56
CA LEU A 4 -23.43 -29.75 30.37
C LEU A 4 -22.81 -28.36 30.56
N LYS A 5 -21.48 -28.28 30.46
CA LYS A 5 -20.75 -27.00 30.45
C LYS A 5 -21.26 -26.17 29.27
N PRO A 6 -21.66 -24.89 29.47
CA PRO A 6 -22.11 -24.06 28.37
C PRO A 6 -20.99 -23.93 27.32
N PRO A 7 -21.33 -23.90 26.01
CA PRO A 7 -20.34 -23.70 24.97
C PRO A 7 -19.59 -22.38 25.22
N ASN A 8 -18.26 -22.41 25.15
CA ASN A 8 -17.44 -21.22 25.25
C ASN A 8 -17.92 -20.21 24.19
N PRO A 9 -18.24 -18.95 24.56
CA PRO A 9 -18.65 -17.96 23.58
C PRO A 9 -17.51 -17.74 22.58
N CYS A 10 -17.83 -17.84 21.29
CA CYS A 10 -16.91 -17.49 20.20
C CYS A 10 -16.43 -16.05 20.42
N LYS A 11 -15.12 -15.85 20.60
CA LYS A 11 -14.54 -14.51 20.66
C LYS A 11 -14.68 -13.89 19.28
N VAL A 12 -15.61 -12.96 19.13
CA VAL A 12 -15.75 -12.12 17.93
C VAL A 12 -14.86 -10.90 18.15
N SER A 13 -13.74 -10.81 17.45
CA SER A 13 -12.91 -9.60 17.38
C SER A 13 -13.37 -8.76 16.20
N VAL A 14 -13.69 -7.48 16.45
CA VAL A 14 -13.95 -6.49 15.40
C VAL A 14 -12.62 -5.83 15.07
N ILE A 15 -12.10 -6.08 13.86
CA ILE A 15 -10.89 -5.42 13.37
C ILE A 15 -11.31 -4.11 12.73
N ASN A 16 -10.96 -2.98 13.34
CA ASN A 16 -11.13 -1.68 12.72
C ASN A 16 -9.94 -1.41 11.79
N LYS A 17 -10.22 -1.15 10.52
CA LYS A 17 -9.19 -0.83 9.53
C LYS A 17 -9.11 0.67 9.30
N THR A 18 -7.95 1.26 9.51
CA THR A 18 -7.64 2.65 9.16
C THR A 18 -6.73 2.70 7.94
N GLU A 19 -6.97 3.65 7.03
CA GLU A 19 -6.15 3.85 5.83
C GLU A 19 -5.51 5.25 5.87
N VAL A 20 -4.19 5.31 5.71
CA VAL A 20 -3.44 6.57 5.54
C VAL A 20 -3.02 6.66 4.09
N ASN A 21 -3.45 7.72 3.40
CA ASN A 21 -3.17 7.94 1.99
C ASN A 21 -2.15 9.06 1.83
N LEU A 22 -1.15 8.84 0.99
CA LEU A 22 -0.20 9.85 0.58
C LEU A 22 -0.07 9.85 -0.95
N ASN A 23 0.18 11.02 -1.52
CA ASN A 23 0.55 11.16 -2.93
C ASN A 23 1.99 11.65 -3.01
N PHE A 24 2.79 10.98 -3.81
CA PHE A 24 4.15 11.38 -4.15
C PHE A 24 4.27 11.55 -5.65
N THR A 25 4.89 12.64 -6.09
CA THR A 25 5.14 12.92 -7.51
C THR A 25 6.63 12.97 -7.78
N TRP A 26 7.07 12.19 -8.77
CA TRP A 26 8.47 12.08 -9.15
C TRP A 26 8.67 12.54 -10.59
N LYS A 27 9.54 13.53 -10.78
CA LYS A 27 9.93 14.05 -12.08
C LYS A 27 11.28 13.49 -12.49
N ILE A 28 11.34 12.81 -13.62
CA ILE A 28 12.56 12.17 -14.16
C ILE A 28 12.90 12.80 -15.50
N SER A 29 14.01 13.52 -15.55
CA SER A 29 14.57 14.04 -16.80
C SER A 29 15.65 13.11 -17.35
N ASN A 30 15.80 13.13 -18.68
CA ASN A 30 16.88 12.43 -19.38
C ASN A 30 16.95 10.92 -19.10
N ILE A 31 15.81 10.25 -18.86
CA ILE A 31 15.77 8.82 -18.53
C ILE A 31 16.37 7.95 -19.66
N MET A 32 16.19 8.35 -20.91
CA MET A 32 16.64 7.59 -22.09
C MET A 32 18.11 7.83 -22.47
N ASN A 33 18.69 8.96 -22.03
CA ASN A 33 20.03 9.39 -22.41
C ASN A 33 21.12 8.88 -21.44
N ARG A 34 20.72 8.15 -20.41
CA ARG A 34 21.64 7.57 -19.41
C ARG A 34 22.13 6.21 -19.90
N PRO A 35 23.41 5.87 -19.68
CA PRO A 35 23.99 4.58 -20.11
C PRO A 35 23.57 3.43 -19.16
N HIS A 36 22.28 3.31 -18.88
CA HIS A 36 21.72 2.22 -18.06
C HIS A 36 21.66 0.92 -18.85
N LYS A 37 21.92 -0.18 -18.15
CA LYS A 37 21.74 -1.56 -18.62
C LYS A 37 20.53 -2.18 -17.95
N LYS A 38 20.10 -3.35 -18.43
CA LYS A 38 19.13 -4.19 -17.74
C LYS A 38 19.54 -4.40 -16.28
N GLY A 39 18.58 -4.23 -15.37
CA GLY A 39 18.80 -4.30 -13.92
C GLY A 39 19.33 -3.01 -13.28
N ASP A 40 19.82 -2.03 -14.05
CA ASP A 40 20.15 -0.71 -13.51
C ASP A 40 18.86 0.03 -13.16
N ARG A 41 18.91 0.80 -12.05
CA ARG A 41 17.77 1.56 -11.57
C ARG A 41 18.12 2.99 -11.21
N ILE A 42 17.10 3.83 -11.26
CA ILE A 42 17.09 5.20 -10.74
C ILE A 42 16.20 5.19 -9.51
N GLU A 43 16.62 5.86 -8.44
CA GLU A 43 15.84 5.99 -7.21
C GLU A 43 15.33 7.43 -7.08
N SER A 44 14.09 7.59 -6.62
CA SER A 44 13.55 8.91 -6.25
C SER A 44 14.15 9.42 -4.94
N GLU A 45 13.86 10.67 -4.61
CA GLU A 45 13.98 11.11 -3.22
C GLU A 45 13.06 10.29 -2.31
N SER A 46 13.43 10.22 -1.04
CA SER A 46 12.67 9.48 -0.05
C SER A 46 11.51 10.29 0.52
N PHE A 47 10.40 9.62 0.80
CA PHE A 47 9.19 10.20 1.39
C PHE A 47 8.64 9.29 2.49
N SER A 48 7.84 9.84 3.39
CA SER A 48 7.29 9.11 4.55
C SER A 48 5.78 9.27 4.66
N SER A 49 5.09 8.31 5.28
CA SER A 49 3.67 8.46 5.58
C SER A 49 3.37 9.47 6.70
N GLY A 50 4.39 9.83 7.49
CA GLY A 50 4.23 10.68 8.67
C GLY A 50 3.75 9.93 9.92
N LEU A 51 3.63 8.60 9.86
CA LEU A 51 3.33 7.77 11.02
C LEU A 51 4.53 7.66 11.97
N ASP A 52 4.27 7.34 13.23
CA ASP A 52 5.23 7.41 14.34
C ASP A 52 6.40 6.41 14.25
N TYR A 53 6.23 5.37 13.42
CA TYR A 53 7.26 4.39 13.12
C TYR A 53 8.29 4.85 12.10
N GLY A 54 8.18 6.06 11.56
CA GLY A 54 9.21 6.70 10.74
C GLY A 54 9.58 5.89 9.50
N ASP A 55 8.55 5.51 8.72
CA ASP A 55 8.71 4.79 7.46
C ASP A 55 9.30 5.67 6.37
N GLU A 56 10.28 5.13 5.66
CA GLU A 56 10.95 5.79 4.55
C GLU A 56 10.75 4.97 3.27
N TRP A 57 10.09 5.56 2.30
CA TRP A 57 9.80 4.97 1.00
C TRP A 57 10.54 5.69 -0.11
N CYS A 58 10.78 5.02 -1.22
CA CYS A 58 11.15 5.66 -2.48
C CYS A 58 10.58 4.89 -3.66
N LEU A 59 10.51 5.54 -4.82
CA LEU A 59 10.24 4.88 -6.09
C LEU A 59 11.54 4.43 -6.74
N LEU A 60 11.50 3.27 -7.39
CA LEU A 60 12.55 2.74 -8.23
C LEU A 60 12.04 2.71 -9.67
N CYS A 61 12.85 3.19 -10.60
CA CYS A 61 12.61 3.06 -12.03
C CYS A 61 13.72 2.21 -12.65
N TYR A 62 13.33 1.18 -13.40
CA TYR A 62 14.20 0.33 -14.21
C TYR A 62 13.95 0.64 -15.69
N PRO A 63 14.70 1.57 -16.31
CA PRO A 63 14.42 2.04 -17.67
C PRO A 63 14.55 0.96 -18.75
N HIS A 64 15.26 -0.13 -18.45
CA HIS A 64 15.51 -1.24 -19.37
C HIS A 64 14.93 -2.57 -18.88
N GLY A 65 14.06 -2.53 -17.87
CA GLY A 65 13.56 -3.71 -17.17
C GLY A 65 14.60 -4.33 -16.22
N ILE A 66 14.19 -5.37 -15.49
CA ILE A 66 15.05 -6.04 -14.50
C ILE A 66 15.70 -7.27 -15.14
N THR A 67 14.89 -8.04 -15.88
CA THR A 67 15.27 -9.32 -16.46
C THR A 67 15.22 -9.26 -17.99
N GLU A 68 15.71 -10.30 -18.64
CA GLU A 68 15.57 -10.45 -20.10
C GLU A 68 14.10 -10.64 -20.51
N GLU A 69 13.30 -11.30 -19.67
CA GLU A 69 11.87 -11.54 -19.93
C GLU A 69 11.05 -10.26 -19.95
N ASP A 70 11.50 -9.22 -19.24
CA ASP A 70 10.87 -7.90 -19.28
C ASP A 70 11.02 -7.22 -20.66
N GLY A 71 11.90 -7.73 -21.54
CA GLY A 71 12.10 -7.17 -22.89
C GLY A 71 12.47 -5.69 -22.84
N ASP A 72 11.82 -4.87 -23.66
CA ASP A 72 11.99 -3.41 -23.69
C ASP A 72 10.94 -2.67 -22.84
N ARG A 73 10.53 -3.25 -21.71
CA ARG A 73 9.54 -2.64 -20.82
C ARG A 73 10.22 -1.95 -19.65
N VAL A 74 9.66 -0.81 -19.27
CA VAL A 74 10.11 -0.03 -18.12
C VAL A 74 9.41 -0.54 -16.88
N GLY A 75 10.18 -0.82 -15.83
CA GLY A 75 9.68 -1.27 -14.54
C GLY A 75 9.58 -0.11 -13.55
N ILE A 76 8.46 -0.02 -12.82
CA ILE A 76 8.29 0.95 -11.71
C ILE A 76 7.93 0.20 -10.44
N TYR A 77 8.68 0.47 -9.37
CA TYR A 77 8.55 -0.18 -8.07
C TYR A 77 8.52 0.86 -6.95
N ILE A 78 7.92 0.48 -5.83
CA ILE A 78 8.05 1.18 -4.55
C ILE A 78 8.86 0.30 -3.60
N LEU A 79 9.83 0.91 -2.91
CA LEU A 79 10.71 0.28 -1.94
C LEU A 79 10.44 0.87 -0.55
N LEU A 80 10.25 0.02 0.46
CA LEU A 80 10.33 0.42 1.86
C LEU A 80 11.79 0.38 2.30
N LYS A 81 12.46 1.53 2.38
CA LYS A 81 13.89 1.61 2.75
C LYS A 81 14.10 1.30 4.22
N SER A 82 13.30 1.92 5.09
CA SER A 82 13.43 1.78 6.54
C SER A 82 12.09 1.98 7.24
N SER A 83 11.93 1.37 8.41
CA SER A 83 10.79 1.56 9.32
C SER A 83 11.11 0.92 10.66
N LYS A 84 10.61 1.52 11.76
CA LYS A 84 10.61 0.88 13.09
C LYS A 84 9.57 -0.24 13.18
N LYS A 85 8.50 -0.15 12.40
CA LYS A 85 7.45 -1.17 12.32
C LYS A 85 7.95 -2.29 11.38
N PRO A 86 8.03 -3.55 11.86
CA PRO A 86 8.68 -4.62 11.11
C PRO A 86 7.95 -4.98 9.82
N ILE A 87 6.63 -4.82 9.80
CA ILE A 87 5.78 -5.07 8.63
C ILE A 87 4.76 -3.94 8.49
N ILE A 88 4.71 -3.33 7.30
CA ILE A 88 3.68 -2.38 6.91
C ILE A 88 2.82 -3.02 5.82
N ASN A 89 1.52 -3.10 6.03
CA ASN A 89 0.58 -3.47 4.98
C ASN A 89 0.28 -2.24 4.13
N ALA A 90 0.57 -2.30 2.83
CA ALA A 90 0.32 -1.18 1.94
C ALA A 90 -0.18 -1.64 0.57
N LYS A 91 -0.97 -0.80 -0.07
CA LYS A 91 -1.29 -0.86 -1.51
C LYS A 91 -0.86 0.44 -2.15
N PHE A 92 -0.55 0.42 -3.43
CA PHE A 92 -0.16 1.61 -4.15
C PHE A 92 -0.74 1.64 -5.55
N GLU A 93 -0.85 2.83 -6.09
CA GLU A 93 -1.19 3.08 -7.48
C GLU A 93 -0.15 4.00 -8.07
N VAL A 94 0.42 3.60 -9.20
CA VAL A 94 1.35 4.41 -9.98
C VAL A 94 0.73 4.78 -11.32
N ALA A 95 0.99 6.00 -11.75
CA ALA A 95 0.51 6.52 -13.02
C ALA A 95 1.51 7.48 -13.67
N VAL A 96 1.53 7.53 -15.00
CA VAL A 96 2.18 8.61 -15.74
C VAL A 96 1.23 9.81 -15.78
N ILE A 97 1.74 10.98 -15.45
CA ILE A 97 1.01 12.25 -15.58
C ILE A 97 1.34 12.86 -16.94
N ASP A 98 0.31 13.03 -17.76
CA ASP A 98 0.35 13.89 -18.94
C ASP A 98 0.32 15.37 -18.48
N HIS A 99 1.11 16.26 -19.10
CA HIS A 99 1.21 17.67 -18.70
C HIS A 99 0.06 18.56 -19.18
N CYS A 100 -1.07 18.01 -19.63
CA CYS A 100 -2.25 18.83 -19.88
C CYS A 100 -2.91 19.24 -18.55
N ASP A 101 -2.71 20.52 -18.23
CA ASP A 101 -3.15 21.25 -17.05
C ASP A 101 -4.68 21.45 -17.05
N ASP A 102 -5.40 20.36 -16.85
CA ASP A 102 -6.84 20.41 -16.62
C ASP A 102 -7.12 19.59 -15.36
N GLU A 103 -7.95 20.15 -14.50
CA GLU A 103 -8.33 19.72 -13.15
C GLU A 103 -8.78 18.24 -13.00
N TYR A 104 -8.79 17.45 -14.09
CA TYR A 104 -9.08 16.02 -14.19
C TYR A 104 -8.31 15.30 -15.34
N GLY A 105 -7.11 15.76 -15.72
CA GLY A 105 -6.32 15.23 -16.84
C GLY A 105 -6.11 13.71 -16.84
N GLU A 106 -6.37 13.08 -17.99
CA GLU A 106 -6.41 11.63 -18.17
C GLU A 106 -5.02 11.01 -17.91
N ARG A 107 -4.90 10.20 -16.84
CA ARG A 107 -3.70 9.40 -16.58
C ARG A 107 -3.64 8.30 -17.63
N THR A 108 -2.79 8.49 -18.64
CA THR A 108 -2.73 7.61 -19.81
C THR A 108 -2.36 6.17 -19.45
N ILE A 109 -1.49 6.00 -18.46
CA ILE A 109 -1.00 4.68 -18.01
C ILE A 109 -1.08 4.64 -16.50
N LYS A 110 -1.81 3.65 -15.97
CA LYS A 110 -2.07 3.48 -14.54
C LYS A 110 -2.05 2.01 -14.16
N CYS A 111 -1.39 1.70 -13.04
CA CYS A 111 -1.34 0.37 -12.45
C CYS A 111 -1.61 0.45 -10.95
N THR A 112 -2.45 -0.44 -10.43
CA THR A 112 -2.82 -0.48 -9.00
C THR A 112 -2.47 -1.84 -8.41
N SER A 113 -1.82 -1.83 -7.25
CA SER A 113 -1.44 -3.03 -6.53
C SER A 113 -2.58 -3.52 -5.62
N LYS A 114 -2.50 -4.77 -5.20
CA LYS A 114 -3.24 -5.24 -4.02
C LYS A 114 -2.51 -4.79 -2.75
N VAL A 115 -3.13 -5.00 -1.60
CA VAL A 115 -2.45 -4.83 -0.31
C VAL A 115 -1.41 -5.93 -0.16
N HIS A 116 -0.18 -5.55 0.17
CA HIS A 116 0.93 -6.44 0.43
C HIS A 116 1.65 -6.03 1.73
N PRO A 117 2.21 -7.00 2.47
CA PRO A 117 3.14 -6.70 3.55
C PRO A 117 4.50 -6.28 2.96
N PHE A 118 5.11 -5.27 3.57
CA PHE A 118 6.48 -4.81 3.29
C PHE A 118 7.30 -4.86 4.57
N ALA A 119 8.42 -5.56 4.54
CA ALA A 119 9.51 -5.39 5.49
C ALA A 119 10.50 -4.31 4.99
N PRO A 120 11.30 -3.68 5.86
CA PRO A 120 12.41 -2.85 5.43
C PRO A 120 13.35 -3.59 4.47
N GLY A 121 13.60 -3.00 3.32
CA GLY A 121 14.33 -3.59 2.19
C GLY A 121 13.45 -4.23 1.12
N ASP A 122 12.15 -4.43 1.38
CA ASP A 122 11.24 -5.02 0.38
C ASP A 122 10.77 -3.99 -0.65
N ASP A 123 10.73 -4.41 -1.91
CA ASP A 123 10.11 -3.68 -3.00
C ASP A 123 8.95 -4.46 -3.65
N ARG A 124 8.01 -3.73 -4.24
CA ARG A 124 6.93 -4.27 -5.06
C ARG A 124 6.66 -3.30 -6.21
N GLY A 125 6.24 -3.82 -7.35
CA GLY A 125 6.06 -2.98 -8.52
C GLY A 125 5.48 -3.71 -9.71
N PHE A 126 5.58 -3.05 -10.85
CA PHE A 126 5.13 -3.53 -12.14
C PHE A 126 6.35 -3.59 -13.06
N SER A 127 6.82 -4.79 -13.38
CA SER A 127 7.98 -4.98 -14.26
C SER A 127 7.71 -4.52 -15.70
N SER A 128 6.43 -4.55 -16.08
CA SER A 128 5.89 -4.13 -17.37
C SER A 128 4.95 -2.93 -17.18
N PHE A 129 5.45 -1.82 -16.62
CA PHE A 129 4.61 -0.64 -16.37
C PHE A 129 4.26 0.11 -17.66
N ILE A 130 5.26 0.36 -18.51
CA ILE A 130 5.11 1.04 -19.81
C ILE A 130 6.10 0.45 -20.81
N ASN A 131 5.69 0.30 -22.08
CA ASN A 131 6.61 -0.08 -23.15
C ASN A 131 7.54 1.09 -23.49
N ARG A 132 8.79 0.80 -23.84
CA ARG A 132 9.78 1.84 -24.13
C ARG A 132 9.39 2.75 -25.30
N ASP A 133 8.71 2.23 -26.32
CA ASP A 133 8.24 3.03 -27.46
C ASP A 133 7.14 4.02 -27.03
N GLU A 134 6.18 3.59 -26.20
CA GLU A 134 5.17 4.47 -25.62
C GLU A 134 5.80 5.54 -24.71
N LEU A 135 6.83 5.17 -23.96
CA LEU A 135 7.58 6.14 -23.15
C LEU A 135 8.29 7.17 -24.05
N LEU A 136 8.87 6.75 -25.17
CA LEU A 136 9.54 7.66 -26.12
C LEU A 136 8.56 8.70 -26.67
N ASP A 137 7.35 8.29 -27.03
CA ASP A 137 6.31 9.22 -27.51
C ASP A 137 5.97 10.27 -26.45
N ILE A 138 5.78 9.85 -25.20
CA ILE A 138 5.54 10.74 -24.05
C ILE A 138 6.71 11.71 -23.86
N LEU A 139 7.94 11.22 -23.89
CA LEU A 139 9.13 12.06 -23.71
C LEU A 139 9.31 13.06 -24.86
N ILE A 140 8.92 12.73 -26.09
CA ILE A 140 8.95 13.67 -27.21
C ILE A 140 7.95 14.81 -26.96
N ILE A 141 6.75 14.48 -26.47
CA ILE A 141 5.68 15.45 -26.18
C ILE A 141 6.08 16.38 -25.02
N PHE A 142 6.69 15.82 -23.96
CA PHE A 142 7.03 16.57 -22.75
C PHE A 142 8.51 16.93 -22.63
N GLU A 143 9.19 17.21 -23.75
CA GLU A 143 10.57 17.72 -23.78
C GLU A 143 11.57 16.90 -22.93
N GLY A 144 11.41 15.57 -22.91
CA GLY A 144 12.26 14.64 -22.19
C GLY A 144 11.94 14.50 -20.69
N LEU A 145 10.79 15.01 -20.23
CA LEU A 145 10.34 14.95 -18.85
C LEU A 145 9.27 13.87 -18.64
N LEU A 146 9.61 12.83 -17.88
CA LEU A 146 8.64 11.85 -17.38
C LEU A 146 8.16 12.26 -15.99
N ILE A 147 6.85 12.33 -15.77
CA ILE A 147 6.26 12.55 -14.44
C ILE A 147 5.49 11.31 -14.01
N ILE A 148 5.86 10.76 -12.86
CA ILE A 148 5.20 9.63 -12.23
C ILE A 148 4.50 10.10 -10.97
N SER A 149 3.21 9.78 -10.83
CA SER A 149 2.47 9.90 -9.57
C SER A 149 2.40 8.55 -8.89
N CYS A 150 2.57 8.52 -7.57
CA CYS A 150 2.36 7.35 -6.73
C CYS A 150 1.41 7.70 -5.59
N ASN A 151 0.24 7.07 -5.57
CA ASN A 151 -0.67 7.08 -4.42
C ASN A 151 -0.34 5.87 -3.55
N LEU A 152 0.26 6.07 -2.39
CA LEU A 152 0.52 5.01 -1.41
C LEU A 152 -0.59 5.05 -0.35
N THR A 153 -1.18 3.89 -0.08
CA THR A 153 -2.12 3.70 1.02
C THR A 153 -1.57 2.68 2.01
N ILE A 154 -1.28 3.15 3.22
CA ILE A 154 -0.95 2.29 4.35
C ILE A 154 -2.24 1.82 5.02
N VAL A 155 -2.31 0.52 5.29
CA VAL A 155 -3.42 -0.15 5.95
C VAL A 155 -3.01 -0.50 7.37
N GLU A 156 -3.67 0.10 8.35
CA GLU A 156 -3.51 -0.23 9.76
C GLU A 156 -4.71 -1.03 10.26
N GLU A 157 -4.44 -2.14 10.91
CA GLU A 157 -5.44 -2.97 11.57
C GLU A 157 -5.36 -2.71 13.07
N ASN A 158 -6.42 -2.11 13.62
CA ASN A 158 -6.57 -1.87 15.05
C ASN A 158 -7.44 -2.99 15.65
N ASP A 159 -6.82 -3.87 16.44
CA ASP A 159 -7.52 -4.89 17.23
C ASP A 159 -8.09 -4.24 18.50
N MET A 160 -9.31 -3.71 18.42
CA MET A 160 -10.03 -3.31 19.61
C MET A 160 -10.61 -4.56 20.27
N ARG A 161 -9.95 -5.04 21.33
CA ARG A 161 -10.52 -6.04 22.24
C ARG A 161 -11.74 -5.43 22.94
N ILE A 162 -12.94 -5.74 22.45
CA ILE A 162 -14.18 -5.49 23.20
C ILE A 162 -14.28 -6.63 24.21
N ASP A 163 -13.88 -6.38 25.46
CA ASP A 163 -14.21 -7.30 26.54
C ASP A 163 -15.75 -7.39 26.65
N PRO A 164 -16.35 -8.59 26.55
CA PRO A 164 -17.78 -8.72 26.70
C PRO A 164 -18.16 -8.25 28.11
N LYS A 165 -18.98 -7.18 28.16
CA LYS A 165 -19.50 -6.62 29.42
C LYS A 165 -20.12 -7.75 30.24
N PRO A 166 -19.78 -7.92 31.54
CA PRO A 166 -20.39 -8.95 32.36
C PRO A 166 -21.91 -8.79 32.33
N GLN A 167 -22.63 -9.79 31.83
CA GLN A 167 -24.09 -9.83 31.97
C GLN A 167 -24.40 -10.02 33.45
N ALA A 168 -25.04 -9.02 34.05
CA ALA A 168 -25.57 -9.12 35.40
C ALA A 168 -26.58 -10.27 35.44
N SER A 169 -26.29 -11.29 36.24
CA SER A 169 -27.24 -12.34 36.57
C SER A 169 -28.35 -11.76 37.45
N VAL A 170 -29.54 -11.58 36.89
CA VAL A 170 -30.74 -11.24 37.66
C VAL A 170 -31.23 -12.53 38.32
N THR A 171 -30.95 -12.69 39.61
CA THR A 171 -31.52 -13.76 40.44
C THR A 171 -32.89 -13.29 40.95
N LEU A 172 -33.99 -13.81 40.40
CA LEU A 172 -35.29 -13.75 41.10
C LEU A 172 -35.32 -14.88 42.14
N ALA A 173 -35.19 -14.52 43.41
CA ALA A 173 -35.51 -15.41 44.53
C ALA A 173 -36.97 -15.19 44.95
N ASN A 174 -37.73 -16.27 44.95
CA ASN A 174 -39.14 -16.36 45.30
C ASN A 174 -39.46 -15.84 46.72
N GLN A 175 -40.58 -15.11 46.88
CA GLN A 175 -41.22 -14.91 48.18
C GLN A 175 -42.38 -15.90 48.36
N LEU A 176 -42.19 -16.81 49.34
CA LEU A 176 -43.10 -17.24 50.43
C LEU A 176 -44.62 -17.33 50.10
N GLY A 177 -45.35 -18.41 50.36
CA GLY A 177 -45.31 -19.36 51.45
C GLY A 177 -46.76 -19.57 51.94
N ILE A 178 -47.34 -20.75 51.72
CA ILE A 178 -48.68 -21.14 52.18
C ILE A 178 -48.55 -21.53 53.67
N PHE A 179 -49.38 -20.92 54.53
CA PHE A 179 -49.53 -21.31 55.95
C PHE A 179 -50.51 -22.50 56.09
N PHE A 180 -50.24 -23.27 57.15
CA PHE A 180 -50.85 -24.53 57.65
C PHE A 180 -52.30 -24.84 57.28
#